data_AF-A0A1X7CGY4-F1
#
_entry.id   AF-A0A1X7CGY4-F1
#
_cell.length_a   1.000
_cell.length_b   1.000
_cell.length_c   1.000
_cell.angle_alpha   90.00
_cell.angle_beta   90.00
_cell.angle_gamma   90.00
#
_symmetry.space_group_name_H-M   'P 1'
#
loop_
_entity.id
_entity.type
_entity.pdbx_description
1 polymer ?
#
loop_
_entity_poly.entity_id
_entity_poly.type
_entity_poly.pdbx_seq_one_letter_code
_entity_poly.pdbx_strand_id
1 'polypeptide(L)'
;MNHTERNNLIIRLNNCLETILELEQDLEKLDLNRNFLEELEVLKEFMQKVEKVQINEDDVQRIETATGSFLKELRHPLRQLDSSKKLFMRLQ
;
A
#
# COMPACT_ATOMS: atom_id res chain seq x y z
N MET A 1 -18.92 -19.60 3.26
CA MET A 1 -18.78 -18.16 3.55
C MET A 1 -20.08 -17.48 3.22
N ASN A 2 -20.69 -16.78 4.18
CA ASN A 2 -21.90 -16.00 3.94
C ASN A 2 -21.55 -14.66 3.25
N HIS A 3 -22.56 -13.94 2.75
CA HIS A 3 -22.36 -12.70 2.01
C HIS A 3 -21.69 -11.60 2.86
N THR A 4 -22.04 -11.51 4.15
CA THR A 4 -21.49 -10.53 5.09
C THR A 4 -20.01 -10.76 5.38
N GLU A 5 -19.60 -12.02 5.60
CA GLU A 5 -18.21 -12.42 5.78
C GLU A 5 -17.38 -12.06 4.54
N ARG A 6 -17.89 -12.39 3.35
CA ARG A 6 -17.22 -12.04 2.09
C ARG A 6 -17.04 -10.53 1.94
N ASN A 7 -18.08 -9.75 2.22
CA ASN A 7 -18.01 -8.30 2.12
C ASN A 7 -16.99 -7.72 3.11
N ASN A 8 -16.89 -8.30 4.31
CA ASN A 8 -15.88 -7.90 5.29
C ASN A 8 -14.45 -8.16 4.77
N LEU A 9 -14.20 -9.33 4.17
CA LEU A 9 -12.92 -9.65 3.54
C LEU A 9 -12.55 -8.66 2.42
N ILE A 10 -13.52 -8.32 1.56
CA ILE A 10 -13.31 -7.35 0.48
C ILE A 10 -12.95 -5.97 1.04
N ILE A 11 -13.67 -5.51 2.07
CA ILE A 11 -13.39 -4.22 2.71
C ILE A 11 -11.98 -4.20 3.30
N ARG A 12 -11.58 -5.25 4.03
CA ARG A 12 -10.24 -5.34 4.62
C ARG A 12 -9.15 -5.36 3.56
N LEU A 13 -9.35 -6.13 2.51
CA LEU A 13 -8.42 -6.20 1.38
C LEU A 13 -8.29 -4.84 0.68
N ASN A 14 -9.41 -4.17 0.39
CA ASN A 14 -9.40 -2.83 -0.19
C ASN A 14 -8.67 -1.83 0.70
N ASN A 15 -8.96 -1.82 2.00
CA ASN A 15 -8.26 -0.93 2.93
C ASN A 15 -6.74 -1.14 2.89
N CYS A 16 -6.27 -2.40 2.82
CA CYS A 16 -4.84 -2.70 2.73
C CYS A 16 -4.21 -2.17 1.43
N LEU A 17 -4.88 -2.37 0.30
CA LEU A 17 -4.40 -1.95 -1.02
C LEU A 17 -4.45 -0.42 -1.17
N GLU A 18 -5.54 0.21 -0.75
CA GLU A 18 -5.68 1.67 -0.72
C GLU A 18 -4.59 2.30 0.13
N THR A 19 -4.31 1.76 1.32
CA THR A 19 -3.23 2.26 2.19
C THR A 19 -1.86 2.23 1.49
N ILE A 20 -1.59 1.21 0.66
CA ILE A 20 -0.34 1.14 -0.11
C ILE A 20 -0.33 2.18 -1.23
N LEU A 21 -1.44 2.31 -1.96
CA LEU A 21 -1.56 3.24 -3.09
C LEU A 21 -1.55 4.71 -2.67
N GLU A 22 -2.05 5.04 -1.48
CA GLU A 22 -1.96 6.39 -0.91
C GLU A 22 -0.51 6.88 -0.75
N LEU A 23 0.44 5.95 -0.61
CA LEU A 23 1.86 6.26 -0.46
C LEU A 23 2.58 6.44 -1.80
N GLU A 24 1.93 6.16 -2.93
CA GLU A 24 2.55 6.15 -4.27
C GLU A 24 3.37 7.41 -4.56
N GLN A 25 2.79 8.59 -4.34
CA GLN A 25 3.49 9.86 -4.60
C GLN A 25 4.73 10.06 -3.71
N ASP A 26 4.71 9.55 -2.49
CA ASP A 26 5.87 9.65 -1.60
C ASP A 26 6.92 8.58 -1.92
N LEU A 27 6.49 7.44 -2.44
CA LEU A 27 7.34 6.34 -2.92
C LEU A 27 8.07 6.73 -4.22
N GLU A 28 7.42 7.44 -5.13
CA GLU A 28 8.06 8.05 -6.32
C GLU A 28 9.21 8.99 -5.93
N LYS A 29 9.04 9.78 -4.88
CA LYS A 29 10.05 10.75 -4.40
C LYS A 29 11.25 10.08 -3.73
N LEU A 30 11.12 8.83 -3.29
CA LEU A 30 12.19 8.06 -2.67
C LEU A 30 13.16 7.44 -3.69
N ASP A 31 12.96 7.68 -5.00
CA ASP A 31 13.72 7.07 -6.10
C ASP A 31 13.81 5.54 -5.95
N LEU A 32 12.68 4.94 -5.53
CA LEU A 32 12.56 3.50 -5.43
C LEU A 32 12.67 2.88 -6.82
N ASN A 33 13.15 1.63 -6.87
CA ASN A 33 13.34 0.90 -8.13
C ASN A 33 12.06 0.99 -9.00
N ARG A 34 12.21 1.27 -10.30
CA ARG A 34 11.10 1.34 -11.27
C ARG A 34 10.16 0.14 -11.21
N ASN A 35 10.72 -1.05 -10.94
CA ASN A 35 9.93 -2.27 -10.76
C ASN A 35 8.88 -2.13 -9.65
N PHE A 36 9.16 -1.36 -8.60
CA PHE A 36 8.24 -1.17 -7.48
C PHE A 36 7.01 -0.33 -7.88
N LEU A 37 7.18 0.71 -8.71
CA LEU A 37 6.05 1.50 -9.21
C LEU A 37 5.19 0.70 -10.20
N GLU A 38 5.81 -0.16 -11.00
CA GLU A 38 5.08 -1.10 -11.87
C GLU A 38 4.20 -2.06 -11.06
N GLU A 39 4.70 -2.56 -9.92
CA GLU A 39 3.90 -3.39 -9.01
C GLU A 39 2.70 -2.62 -8.40
N LEU A 40 2.82 -1.30 -8.15
CA LEU A 40 1.69 -0.48 -7.70
C LEU A 40 0.58 -0.40 -8.76
N GLU A 41 0.94 -0.27 -10.04
CA GLU A 41 -0.03 -0.29 -11.13
C GLU A 41 -0.77 -1.64 -11.22
N VAL A 42 -0.05 -2.75 -11.03
CA VAL A 42 -0.66 -4.09 -10.93
C VAL A 42 -1.67 -4.15 -9.78
N LEU A 43 -1.36 -3.56 -8.63
CA LEU A 43 -2.30 -3.48 -7.49
C LEU A 43 -3.56 -2.67 -7.83
N LYS A 44 -3.43 -1.54 -8.54
CA LYS A 44 -4.59 -0.74 -9.01
C LYS A 44 -5.49 -1.54 -9.94
N GLU A 45 -4.91 -2.26 -10.91
CA GLU A 45 -5.67 -3.13 -11.80
C GLU A 45 -6.37 -4.27 -11.05
N PHE A 46 -5.71 -4.82 -10.03
CA PHE A 46 -6.27 -5.87 -9.19
C PHE A 46 -7.48 -5.37 -8.39
N MET A 47 -7.42 -4.16 -7.83
CA MET A 47 -8.55 -3.56 -7.11
C MET A 47 -9.83 -3.47 -7.95
N GLN A 48 -9.71 -3.20 -9.25
CA GLN A 48 -10.87 -3.17 -10.17
C GLN A 48 -11.55 -4.54 -10.34
N LYS A 49 -10.85 -5.62 -9.99
CA LYS A 49 -11.30 -7.01 -10.19
C LYS A 49 -11.61 -7.71 -8.87
N VAL A 50 -11.30 -7.11 -7.72
CA VAL A 50 -11.34 -7.74 -6.39
C VAL A 50 -12.71 -8.35 -6.06
N GLU A 51 -13.81 -7.71 -6.48
CA GLU A 51 -15.18 -8.20 -6.29
C GLU A 51 -15.48 -9.51 -7.03
N LYS A 52 -14.66 -9.86 -8.03
CA LYS A 52 -14.80 -11.07 -8.86
C LYS A 52 -13.83 -12.18 -8.43
N VAL A 53 -12.90 -11.89 -7.53
CA VAL A 53 -11.91 -12.85 -7.05
C VAL A 53 -12.51 -13.69 -5.93
N GLN A 54 -12.10 -14.95 -5.86
CA GLN A 54 -12.38 -15.81 -4.72
C GLN A 54 -11.40 -15.44 -3.59
N ILE A 55 -11.93 -14.94 -2.49
CA ILE A 55 -11.15 -14.45 -1.35
C ILE A 55 -11.47 -15.32 -0.15
N ASN A 56 -10.44 -15.65 0.63
CA ASN A 56 -10.57 -16.33 1.92
C ASN A 56 -9.84 -15.54 3.01
N GLU A 57 -10.11 -15.88 4.27
CA GLU A 57 -9.54 -15.18 5.44
C GLU A 57 -8.02 -15.25 5.48
N ASP A 58 -7.43 -16.42 5.22
CA ASP A 58 -5.99 -16.63 5.32
C ASP A 58 -5.22 -15.75 4.31
N ASP A 59 -5.76 -15.58 3.10
CA ASP A 59 -5.20 -14.70 2.08
C ASP A 59 -5.24 -13.23 2.53
N VAL A 60 -6.38 -12.79 3.06
CA VAL A 60 -6.54 -11.43 3.58
C VAL A 60 -5.60 -11.17 4.74
N GLN A 61 -5.47 -12.11 5.68
CA GLN A 61 -4.58 -11.97 6.82
C GLN A 61 -3.10 -11.91 6.41
N ARG A 62 -2.71 -12.67 5.38
CA ARG A 62 -1.36 -12.58 4.80
C ARG A 62 -1.10 -11.21 4.18
N ILE A 63 -2.07 -10.67 3.44
CA ILE A 63 -1.97 -9.33 2.86
C ILE A 63 -1.90 -8.27 3.96
N GLU A 64 -2.76 -8.32 4.97
CA GLU A 64 -2.72 -7.40 6.12
C GLU A 64 -1.35 -7.39 6.82
N THR A 65 -0.78 -8.58 7.02
CA THR A 65 0.54 -8.73 7.66
C THR A 65 1.66 -8.17 6.78
N ALA A 66 1.60 -8.43 5.48
CA ALA A 66 2.56 -7.90 4.52
C ALA A 66 2.48 -6.38 4.41
N THR A 67 1.27 -5.82 4.32
CA THR A 67 1.02 -4.37 4.36
C THR A 67 1.57 -3.75 5.63
N GLY A 68 1.31 -4.35 6.80
CA GLY A 68 1.85 -3.87 8.08
C GLY A 68 3.38 -3.86 8.13
N SER A 69 4.02 -4.89 7.58
CA SER A 69 5.48 -4.98 7.50
C SER A 69 6.06 -3.94 6.54
N PHE A 70 5.47 -3.82 5.35
CA PHE A 70 5.82 -2.82 4.34
C PHE A 70 5.77 -1.40 4.91
N LEU A 71 4.65 -1.03 5.55
CA LEU A 71 4.50 0.28 6.20
C LEU A 71 5.54 0.51 7.28
N LYS A 72 5.92 -0.52 8.04
CA LYS A 72 6.94 -0.41 9.08
C LYS A 72 8.32 -0.11 8.50
N GLU A 73 8.67 -0.75 7.40
CA GLU A 73 9.93 -0.54 6.68
C GLU A 73 10.01 0.86 6.08
N LEU A 74 8.90 1.38 5.56
CA LEU A 74 8.82 2.72 4.97
C LEU A 74 8.90 3.88 5.97
N ARG A 75 8.61 3.66 7.26
CA ARG A 75 8.62 4.75 8.27
C ARG A 75 9.93 5.52 8.29
N HIS A 76 11.07 4.83 8.14
CA HIS A 76 12.37 5.48 8.22
C HIS A 76 12.72 6.24 6.94
N PRO A 77 12.64 5.65 5.73
CA PRO A 77 12.80 6.37 4.46
C PRO A 77 11.92 7.62 4.34
N LEU A 78 10.63 7.52 4.66
CA LEU A 78 9.68 8.64 4.54
C LEU A 78 10.05 9.79 5.51
N ARG A 79 10.47 9.48 6.74
CA ARG A 79 10.94 10.50 7.70
C ARG A 79 12.21 11.22 7.23
N GLN A 80 13.11 10.52 6.54
CA GLN A 80 14.30 11.14 5.98
C GLN A 80 13.94 12.10 4.84
N LEU A 81 13.01 11.71 3.97
CA LEU A 81 12.51 12.57 2.89
C LEU A 81 11.90 13.88 3.42
N ASP A 82 11.08 13.80 4.48
CA ASP A 82 10.49 14.98 5.12
C ASP A 82 11.53 15.89 5.79
N SER A 83 12.54 15.29 6.41
CA SER A 83 13.62 16.03 7.08
C SER A 83 14.49 16.79 6.09
N SER A 84 14.81 16.16 4.95
CA SER A 84 15.54 16.78 3.85
C SER A 84 14.80 17.99 3.25
N LYS A 85 13.47 17.89 3.06
CA LYS A 85 12.64 19.03 2.62
C LYS A 85 12.69 20.21 3.60
N LYS A 86 12.59 19.94 4.90
CA LYS A 86 12.64 20.98 5.94
C LYS A 86 13.99 21.69 6.03
N LEU A 87 15.08 20.96 5.78
CA LEU A 87 16.42 21.52 5.82
C LEU A 87 16.68 22.44 4.62
N PHE A 88 16.19 22.06 3.43
CA PHE A 88 16.25 22.90 2.23
C PHE A 88 15.46 24.21 2.37
N MET A 89 14.23 24.16 2.90
CA MET A 89 13.41 25.36 3.13
C MET A 89 13.99 26.33 4.17
N ARG A 90 14.86 25.86 5.07
CA ARG A 90 15.52 26.70 6.09
C ARG A 90 16.79 27.39 5.58
N LEU A 91 17.30 27.00 4.41
CA LEU A 91 18.51 27.54 3.80
C LEU A 91 18.23 28.55 2.67
N GLN A 92 16.96 28.80 2.35
CA GLN A 92 16.49 29.86 1.44
C GLN A 92 15.98 31.05 2.25
#